data_AF-A0A1V3WVX3-F1
#
_entry.id   AF-A0A1V3WVX3-F1
#
_cell.length_a   1.000
_cell.length_b   1.000
_cell.length_c   1.000
_cell.angle_alpha   90.00
_cell.angle_beta   90.00
_cell.angle_gamma   90.00
#
_symmetry.space_group_name_H-M   'P 1'
#
loop_
_entity.id
_entity.type
_entity.pdbx_description
1 polymer ?
#
loop_
_entity_poly.entity_id
_entity_poly.type
_entity_poly.pdbx_seq_one_letter_code
_entity_poly.pdbx_strand_id
1 'polypeptide(L)'
;MTCNSYRNPELLADMARTVDHISDGRLVLGIGSGWKQKDYDEYGYEFGTAGSRLDDLAAALPRIKARLAKLNPPPTRDIPVLIGGGGERKTLRLVAEHADMWHSFTAADEFEAKAAVLNRHCADVGRDPAAIERSAAVTGGIADAEALVRLGVTLLTVGCDGPDYDLTAAEQLCRWRDGH
;
A
#
# COMPACT_ATOMS: atom_id res chain seq x y z
N MET A 1 -1.33 -7.03 -1.34
CA MET A 1 -1.96 -5.92 -2.09
C MET A 1 -2.76 -6.46 -3.26
N THR A 2 -3.89 -5.84 -3.62
CA THR A 2 -4.68 -6.16 -4.81
C THR A 2 -4.28 -5.27 -6.00
N CYS A 3 -4.52 -5.73 -7.22
CA CYS A 3 -4.42 -4.92 -8.43
C CYS A 3 -5.78 -4.29 -8.77
N ASN A 4 -5.74 -3.05 -9.22
CA ASN A 4 -6.91 -2.30 -9.66
C ASN A 4 -7.51 -2.81 -10.98
N SER A 5 -6.68 -3.09 -12.00
CA SER A 5 -7.13 -3.24 -13.38
C SER A 5 -8.10 -4.39 -13.64
N TYR A 6 -8.14 -5.41 -12.78
CA TYR A 6 -9.05 -6.54 -12.91
C TYR A 6 -10.13 -6.59 -11.82
N ARG A 7 -10.41 -5.46 -11.15
CA ARG A 7 -11.45 -5.35 -10.12
C ARG A 7 -12.41 -4.20 -10.44
N ASN A 8 -13.70 -4.47 -10.39
CA ASN A 8 -14.68 -3.38 -10.35
C ASN A 8 -14.52 -2.64 -8.99
N PRO A 9 -14.38 -1.29 -8.98
CA PRO A 9 -14.06 -0.55 -7.77
C PRO A 9 -15.20 -0.56 -6.73
N GLU A 10 -16.46 -0.60 -7.16
CA GLU A 10 -17.59 -0.70 -6.24
C GLU A 10 -17.61 -2.08 -5.56
N LEU A 11 -17.46 -3.15 -6.33
CA LEU A 11 -17.39 -4.50 -5.81
C LEU A 11 -16.18 -4.69 -4.88
N LEU A 12 -15.03 -4.10 -5.22
CA LEU A 12 -13.85 -4.13 -4.35
C LEU A 12 -14.13 -3.48 -2.99
N ALA A 13 -14.87 -2.37 -2.95
CA ALA A 13 -15.28 -1.74 -1.69
C ALA A 13 -16.21 -2.65 -0.87
N ASP A 14 -17.19 -3.31 -1.50
CA ASP A 14 -18.08 -4.28 -0.85
C ASP A 14 -17.30 -5.48 -0.27
N MET A 15 -16.29 -5.97 -1.00
CA MET A 15 -15.38 -7.03 -0.56
C MET A 15 -14.51 -6.56 0.62
N ALA A 16 -13.92 -5.37 0.53
CA ALA A 16 -13.10 -4.80 1.59
C ALA A 16 -13.89 -4.68 2.89
N ARG A 17 -15.10 -4.10 2.86
CA ARG A 17 -15.98 -4.02 4.04
C ARG A 17 -16.33 -5.39 4.60
N THR A 18 -16.46 -6.42 3.77
CA THR A 18 -16.73 -7.79 4.26
C THR A 18 -15.54 -8.35 5.04
N VAL A 19 -14.33 -8.21 4.48
CA VAL A 19 -13.10 -8.66 5.15
C VAL A 19 -12.82 -7.85 6.41
N ASP A 20 -13.11 -6.55 6.39
CA ASP A 20 -13.03 -5.67 7.54
C ASP A 20 -13.86 -6.21 8.72
N HIS A 21 -15.14 -6.57 8.48
CA HIS A 21 -15.99 -7.21 9.48
C HIS A 21 -15.46 -8.58 9.94
N ILE A 22 -15.05 -9.45 9.02
CA ILE A 22 -14.51 -10.79 9.37
C ILE A 22 -13.25 -10.67 10.23
N SER A 23 -12.44 -9.65 9.96
CA SER A 23 -11.16 -9.42 10.63
C SER A 23 -11.27 -8.62 11.92
N ASP A 24 -12.47 -8.20 12.32
CA ASP A 24 -12.71 -7.27 13.43
C ASP A 24 -11.92 -5.97 13.26
N GLY A 25 -12.06 -5.34 12.09
CA GLY A 25 -11.43 -4.06 11.81
C GLY A 25 -9.93 -4.14 11.51
N ARG A 26 -9.33 -5.30 11.24
CA ARG A 26 -7.87 -5.40 11.01
C ARG A 26 -7.46 -5.21 9.55
N LEU A 27 -8.40 -4.97 8.64
CA LEU A 27 -8.10 -4.83 7.21
C LEU A 27 -7.35 -3.53 6.90
N VAL A 28 -6.29 -3.65 6.09
CA VAL A 28 -5.70 -2.57 5.30
C VAL A 28 -5.98 -2.84 3.82
N LEU A 29 -6.64 -1.91 3.12
CA LEU A 29 -6.90 -2.02 1.69
C LEU A 29 -5.64 -1.64 0.91
N GLY A 30 -4.71 -2.58 0.80
CA GLY A 30 -3.52 -2.44 -0.05
C GLY A 30 -3.87 -2.58 -1.52
N ILE A 31 -3.70 -1.52 -2.33
CA ILE A 31 -4.05 -1.47 -3.75
C ILE A 31 -2.91 -0.87 -4.60
N GLY A 32 -2.74 -1.37 -5.81
CA GLY A 32 -1.82 -0.81 -6.80
C GLY A 32 -2.34 -0.91 -8.23
N SER A 33 -1.61 -0.30 -9.17
CA SER A 33 -1.98 -0.27 -10.60
C SER A 33 -1.83 -1.63 -11.30
N GLY A 34 -1.19 -2.61 -10.65
CA GLY A 34 -0.78 -3.87 -11.28
C GLY A 34 0.56 -3.74 -11.98
N TRP A 35 1.35 -4.81 -11.96
CA TRP A 35 2.71 -4.84 -12.51
C TRP A 35 3.02 -6.14 -13.28
N LYS A 36 2.36 -7.25 -12.93
CA LYS A 36 2.69 -8.58 -13.44
C LYS A 36 1.86 -8.92 -14.68
N GLN A 37 2.44 -8.80 -15.86
CA GLN A 37 1.75 -9.08 -17.13
C GLN A 37 1.15 -10.49 -17.21
N LYS A 38 1.86 -11.50 -16.66
CA LYS A 38 1.38 -12.89 -16.64
C LYS A 38 -0.03 -13.05 -16.07
N ASP A 39 -0.38 -12.28 -15.03
CA ASP A 39 -1.71 -12.34 -14.42
C ASP A 39 -2.78 -11.81 -15.37
N TYR A 40 -2.45 -10.79 -16.16
CA TYR A 40 -3.37 -10.20 -17.14
C TYR A 40 -3.61 -11.17 -18.29
N ASP A 41 -2.54 -11.80 -18.79
CA ASP A 41 -2.64 -12.80 -19.85
C ASP A 41 -3.51 -13.98 -19.42
N GLU A 42 -3.32 -14.49 -18.19
CA GLU A 42 -4.07 -15.62 -17.63
C GLU A 42 -5.55 -15.27 -17.42
N TYR A 43 -5.85 -14.08 -16.93
CA TYR A 43 -7.22 -13.65 -16.65
C TYR A 43 -7.95 -13.10 -17.88
N GLY A 44 -7.25 -12.93 -19.01
CA GLY A 44 -7.80 -12.39 -20.25
C GLY A 44 -8.05 -10.87 -20.22
N TYR A 45 -7.24 -10.10 -19.47
CA TYR A 45 -7.29 -8.63 -19.45
C TYR A 45 -6.18 -8.02 -20.31
N GLU A 46 -6.42 -6.84 -20.87
CA GLU A 46 -5.37 -6.06 -21.53
C GLU A 46 -4.38 -5.49 -20.51
N PHE A 47 -3.08 -5.69 -20.72
CA PHE A 47 -2.05 -5.18 -19.82
C PHE A 47 -1.86 -3.66 -19.88
N GLY A 48 -2.01 -3.08 -21.08
CA GLY A 48 -1.83 -1.65 -21.32
C GLY A 48 -0.41 -1.14 -21.02
N THR A 49 -0.31 0.15 -20.70
CA THR A 49 0.96 0.79 -20.32
C THR A 49 1.01 1.02 -18.80
N ALA A 50 2.19 1.33 -18.25
CA ALA A 50 2.27 1.79 -16.87
C ALA A 50 1.43 3.07 -16.64
N GLY A 51 1.43 3.98 -17.62
CA GLY A 51 0.68 5.23 -17.57
C GLY A 51 -0.83 5.01 -17.50
N SER A 52 -1.37 4.16 -18.40
CA SER A 52 -2.81 3.89 -18.46
C SER A 52 -3.32 3.16 -17.21
N ARG A 53 -2.57 2.17 -16.72
CA ARG A 53 -2.94 1.47 -15.47
C ARG A 53 -2.96 2.39 -14.25
N LEU A 54 -2.10 3.41 -14.21
CA LEU A 54 -2.12 4.43 -13.18
C LEU A 54 -3.29 5.39 -13.34
N ASP A 55 -3.71 5.69 -14.57
CA ASP A 55 -4.93 6.48 -14.84
C ASP A 55 -6.19 5.70 -14.41
N ASP A 56 -6.23 4.39 -14.66
CA ASP A 56 -7.31 3.53 -14.18
C ASP A 56 -7.37 3.50 -12.64
N LEU A 57 -6.21 3.44 -11.97
CA LEU A 57 -6.15 3.51 -10.51
C LEU A 57 -6.64 4.86 -9.99
N ALA A 58 -6.23 5.96 -10.64
CA ALA A 58 -6.68 7.31 -10.31
C ALA A 58 -8.21 7.45 -10.41
N ALA A 59 -8.82 6.86 -11.45
CA ALA A 59 -10.26 6.87 -11.64
C ALA A 59 -11.01 5.99 -10.61
N ALA A 60 -10.39 4.90 -10.15
CA ALA A 60 -11.00 3.94 -9.24
C ALA A 60 -10.99 4.41 -7.77
N LEU A 61 -9.92 5.07 -7.31
CA LEU A 61 -9.76 5.46 -5.90
C LEU A 61 -10.93 6.31 -5.36
N PRO A 62 -11.40 7.38 -6.05
CA PRO A 62 -12.58 8.12 -5.60
C PRO A 62 -13.86 7.28 -5.59
N ARG A 63 -14.02 6.34 -6.53
CA ARG A 63 -15.19 5.46 -6.60
C ARG A 63 -15.23 4.48 -5.42
N ILE A 64 -14.07 3.90 -5.06
CA ILE A 64 -13.92 3.05 -3.88
C ILE A 64 -14.32 3.81 -2.63
N LYS A 65 -13.75 5.02 -2.41
CA LYS A 65 -14.07 5.87 -1.24
C LYS A 65 -15.56 6.21 -1.19
N ALA A 66 -16.13 6.64 -2.32
CA ALA A 66 -17.55 6.99 -2.41
C ALA A 66 -18.48 5.80 -2.17
N ARG A 67 -18.07 4.58 -2.56
CA ARG A 67 -18.82 3.36 -2.29
C ARG A 67 -18.77 2.99 -0.81
N LEU A 68 -17.58 2.97 -0.20
CA LEU A 68 -17.39 2.66 1.22
C LEU A 68 -18.28 3.52 2.13
N ALA A 69 -18.37 4.82 1.86
CA ALA A 69 -19.21 5.77 2.60
C ALA A 69 -20.73 5.52 2.51
N LYS A 70 -21.18 4.64 1.61
CA LYS A 70 -22.60 4.34 1.35
C LYS A 70 -23.00 2.90 1.70
N LEU A 71 -22.06 2.08 2.16
CA LEU A 71 -22.33 0.67 2.45
C LEU A 71 -23.25 0.50 3.65
N ASN A 72 -24.07 -0.55 3.59
CA ASN A 72 -24.92 -0.99 4.69
C ASN A 72 -24.80 -2.52 4.87
N PRO A 73 -24.30 -3.02 6.01
CA PRO A 73 -23.71 -2.25 7.11
C PRO A 73 -22.46 -1.46 6.65
N PRO A 74 -22.14 -0.33 7.30
CA PRO A 74 -20.89 0.36 7.04
C PRO A 74 -19.69 -0.51 7.46
N PRO A 75 -18.47 -0.21 6.98
CA PRO A 75 -17.24 -0.70 7.60
C PRO A 75 -17.22 -0.51 9.12
N THR A 76 -16.49 -1.35 9.85
CA THR A 76 -16.38 -1.23 11.32
C THR A 76 -15.58 0.00 11.73
N ARG A 77 -14.78 0.55 10.81
CA ARG A 77 -14.03 1.81 10.90
C ARG A 77 -13.68 2.36 9.52
N ASP A 78 -13.03 3.50 9.46
CA ASP A 78 -12.40 3.97 8.23
C ASP A 78 -11.25 3.01 7.83
N ILE A 79 -11.46 2.24 6.76
CA ILE A 79 -10.50 1.24 6.27
C ILE A 79 -9.31 1.98 5.64
N PRO A 80 -8.05 1.76 6.08
CA PRO A 80 -6.90 2.50 5.58
C PRO A 80 -6.56 2.01 4.19
N VAL A 81 -6.31 2.95 3.28
CA VAL A 81 -5.86 2.66 1.93
C VAL A 81 -4.34 2.70 1.90
N LEU A 82 -3.73 1.57 1.56
CA LEU A 82 -2.29 1.47 1.33
C LEU A 82 -2.02 1.45 -0.17
N ILE A 83 -1.20 2.37 -0.66
CA ILE A 83 -0.72 2.38 -2.05
C ILE A 83 0.76 2.08 -2.06
N GLY A 84 1.16 1.06 -2.83
CA GLY A 84 2.57 0.71 -3.03
C GLY A 84 3.13 1.18 -4.36
N GLY A 85 4.41 1.58 -4.36
CA GLY A 85 5.14 2.00 -5.56
C GLY A 85 5.91 3.30 -5.37
N GLY A 86 6.86 3.59 -6.28
CA GLY A 86 7.79 4.73 -6.19
C GLY A 86 7.75 5.70 -7.37
N GLY A 87 6.71 5.62 -8.23
CA GLY A 87 6.58 6.48 -9.40
C GLY A 87 6.35 7.94 -9.02
N GLU A 88 7.35 8.80 -9.24
CA GLU A 88 7.38 10.17 -8.72
C GLU A 88 6.26 11.07 -9.24
N ARG A 89 5.83 10.89 -10.49
CA ARG A 89 4.87 11.79 -11.13
C ARG A 89 3.41 11.43 -10.84
N LYS A 90 3.07 10.14 -10.84
CA LYS A 90 1.69 9.66 -10.73
C LYS A 90 1.47 8.89 -9.42
N THR A 91 2.29 7.90 -9.12
CA THR A 91 2.10 7.05 -7.92
C THR A 91 2.16 7.86 -6.63
N LEU A 92 3.22 8.65 -6.42
CA LEU A 92 3.36 9.43 -5.18
C LEU A 92 2.33 10.57 -5.10
N ARG A 93 1.87 11.08 -6.23
CA ARG A 93 0.73 12.01 -6.28
C ARG A 93 -0.56 11.33 -5.82
N LEU A 94 -0.87 10.12 -6.31
CA LEU A 94 -2.04 9.35 -5.87
C LEU A 94 -1.96 8.97 -4.39
N VAL A 95 -0.76 8.69 -3.87
CA VAL A 95 -0.53 8.49 -2.44
C VAL A 95 -0.93 9.75 -1.67
N ALA A 96 -0.43 10.92 -2.07
CA ALA A 96 -0.76 12.19 -1.43
C ALA A 96 -2.28 12.47 -1.46
N GLU A 97 -2.93 12.26 -2.60
CA GLU A 97 -4.36 12.53 -2.80
C GLU A 97 -5.28 11.53 -2.08
N HIS A 98 -4.85 10.26 -1.94
CA HIS A 98 -5.78 9.18 -1.62
C HIS A 98 -5.36 8.17 -0.55
N ALA A 99 -4.07 7.96 -0.28
CA ALA A 99 -3.62 6.87 0.59
C ALA A 99 -3.50 7.32 2.06
N ASP A 100 -3.73 6.41 2.98
CA ASP A 100 -3.41 6.56 4.41
C ASP A 100 -2.03 5.96 4.72
N MET A 101 -1.55 5.06 3.86
CA MET A 101 -0.25 4.41 3.99
C MET A 101 0.47 4.37 2.64
N TRP A 102 1.75 4.69 2.63
CA TRP A 102 2.63 4.50 1.48
C TRP A 102 3.57 3.33 1.72
N HIS A 103 3.54 2.34 0.83
CA HIS A 103 4.50 1.24 0.86
C HIS A 103 5.58 1.45 -0.20
N SER A 104 6.79 1.74 0.27
CA SER A 104 7.96 1.88 -0.57
C SER A 104 8.56 0.51 -0.90
N PHE A 105 8.88 0.33 -2.18
CA PHE A 105 9.67 -0.79 -2.69
C PHE A 105 11.10 -0.37 -3.02
N THR A 106 11.49 0.87 -2.70
CA THR A 106 12.86 1.34 -2.91
C THR A 106 13.76 0.86 -1.79
N ALA A 107 15.05 0.73 -2.09
CA ALA A 107 16.06 0.53 -1.06
C ALA A 107 16.11 1.73 -0.10
N ALA A 108 16.73 1.52 1.07
CA ALA A 108 16.80 2.51 2.14
C ALA A 108 17.51 3.82 1.73
N ASP A 109 18.49 3.73 0.84
CA ASP A 109 19.24 4.87 0.30
C ASP A 109 18.42 5.77 -0.64
N GLU A 110 17.46 5.20 -1.37
CA GLU A 110 16.53 5.95 -2.21
C GLU A 110 15.27 6.44 -1.46
N PHE A 111 15.02 5.90 -0.27
CA PHE A 111 13.78 6.15 0.48
C PHE A 111 13.58 7.64 0.79
N GLU A 112 14.62 8.33 1.26
CA GLU A 112 14.54 9.75 1.62
C GLU A 112 14.19 10.62 0.40
N ALA A 113 14.80 10.34 -0.76
CA ALA A 113 14.51 11.07 -1.99
C ALA A 113 13.05 10.89 -2.43
N LYS A 114 12.51 9.67 -2.33
CA LYS A 114 11.10 9.40 -2.64
C LYS A 114 10.15 10.00 -1.60
N ALA A 115 10.49 9.96 -0.32
CA ALA A 115 9.73 10.61 0.74
C ALA A 115 9.66 12.13 0.52
N ALA A 116 10.75 12.76 0.10
CA ALA A 116 10.77 14.18 -0.26
C ALA A 116 9.86 14.50 -1.45
N VAL A 117 9.80 13.63 -2.47
CA VAL A 117 8.85 13.79 -3.59
C VAL A 117 7.41 13.69 -3.10
N LEU A 118 7.10 12.72 -2.25
CA LEU A 118 5.77 12.58 -1.67
C LEU A 118 5.38 13.80 -0.82
N ASN A 119 6.31 14.35 -0.03
CA ASN A 119 6.07 15.55 0.75
C ASN A 119 5.75 16.77 -0.14
N ARG A 120 6.39 16.89 -1.32
CA ARG A 120 6.03 17.93 -2.29
C ARG A 120 4.61 17.75 -2.82
N HIS A 121 4.22 16.54 -3.21
CA HIS A 121 2.83 16.28 -3.63
C HIS A 121 1.82 16.55 -2.52
N CYS A 122 2.17 16.23 -1.26
CA CYS A 122 1.33 16.56 -0.11
C CYS A 122 1.14 18.08 0.03
N ALA A 123 2.22 18.86 -0.13
CA ALA A 123 2.15 20.32 -0.12
C ALA A 123 1.27 20.85 -1.27
N ASP A 124 1.42 20.30 -2.48
CA ASP A 124 0.63 20.70 -3.66
C ASP A 124 -0.89 20.49 -3.46
N VAL A 125 -1.29 19.47 -2.69
CA VAL A 125 -2.70 19.15 -2.40
C VAL A 125 -3.17 19.62 -1.02
N GLY A 126 -2.33 20.36 -0.28
CA GLY A 126 -2.66 20.89 1.05
C GLY A 126 -2.84 19.82 2.13
N ARG A 127 -2.14 18.68 2.04
CA ARG A 127 -2.21 17.58 3.00
C ARG A 127 -0.96 17.55 3.89
N ASP A 128 -1.15 17.27 5.18
CA ASP A 128 -0.04 16.97 6.09
C ASP A 128 0.62 15.63 5.71
N PRO A 129 1.92 15.61 5.33
CA PRO A 129 2.61 14.37 5.02
C PRO A 129 2.71 13.40 6.21
N ALA A 130 2.62 13.88 7.45
CA ALA A 130 2.62 13.05 8.65
C ALA A 130 1.32 12.23 8.81
N ALA A 131 0.25 12.60 8.10
CA ALA A 131 -0.99 11.84 8.04
C ALA A 131 -0.91 10.61 7.11
N ILE A 132 0.25 10.34 6.50
CA ILE A 132 0.48 9.19 5.63
C ILE A 132 1.55 8.30 6.27
N GLU A 133 1.14 7.14 6.77
CA GLU A 133 2.03 6.17 7.36
C GLU A 133 3.08 5.69 6.34
N ARG A 134 4.31 5.48 6.81
CA ARG A 134 5.43 5.04 5.99
C ARG A 134 5.67 3.56 6.20
N SER A 135 5.64 2.79 5.11
CA SER A 135 5.89 1.35 5.11
C SER A 135 7.02 0.98 4.15
N ALA A 136 7.84 0.01 4.53
CA ALA A 136 8.89 -0.56 3.69
C ALA A 136 9.15 -2.04 4.02
N ALA A 137 9.79 -2.75 3.10
CA ALA A 137 10.24 -4.12 3.32
C ALA A 137 11.63 -4.14 3.96
N VAL A 138 11.78 -4.95 5.00
CA VAL A 138 13.08 -5.28 5.60
C VAL A 138 13.71 -6.39 4.79
N THR A 139 14.91 -6.14 4.26
CA THR A 139 15.68 -7.08 3.44
C THR A 139 17.06 -7.38 4.03
N GLY A 140 17.60 -6.49 4.87
CA GLY A 140 18.92 -6.62 5.50
C GLY A 140 18.90 -6.97 7.00
N GLY A 141 17.81 -7.55 7.50
CA GLY A 141 17.67 -7.93 8.92
C GLY A 141 17.54 -6.71 9.86
N ILE A 142 17.98 -6.86 11.12
CA ILE A 142 17.78 -5.83 12.16
C ILE A 142 18.46 -4.50 11.84
N ALA A 143 19.68 -4.52 11.29
CA ALA A 143 20.38 -3.29 10.94
C ALA A 143 19.63 -2.46 9.88
N ASP A 144 18.98 -3.13 8.93
CA ASP A 144 18.12 -2.51 7.92
C ASP A 144 16.81 -2.01 8.55
N ALA A 145 16.18 -2.79 9.43
CA ALA A 145 15.01 -2.35 10.18
C ALA A 145 15.27 -1.06 10.99
N GLU A 146 16.40 -0.98 11.69
CA GLU A 146 16.82 0.23 12.40
C GLU A 146 17.05 1.42 11.45
N ALA A 147 17.66 1.18 10.27
CA ALA A 147 17.86 2.21 9.27
C ALA A 147 16.52 2.75 8.76
N LEU A 148 15.57 1.88 8.46
CA LEU A 148 14.21 2.27 8.03
C LEU A 148 13.48 3.05 9.12
N VAL A 149 13.56 2.63 10.40
CA VAL A 149 12.94 3.37 11.51
C VAL A 149 13.55 4.78 11.65
N ARG A 150 14.87 4.93 11.50
CA ARG A 150 15.51 6.27 11.50
C ARG A 150 15.03 7.17 10.35
N LEU A 151 14.59 6.58 9.25
CA LEU A 151 13.98 7.29 8.11
C LEU A 151 12.48 7.59 8.31
N GLY A 152 11.93 7.27 9.48
CA GLY A 152 10.52 7.49 9.82
C GLY A 152 9.57 6.42 9.29
N VAL A 153 10.07 5.23 8.91
CA VAL A 153 9.22 4.08 8.59
C VAL A 153 8.66 3.50 9.88
N THR A 154 7.33 3.41 9.96
CA THR A 154 6.62 2.88 11.14
C THR A 154 6.02 1.49 10.90
N LEU A 155 5.74 1.14 9.63
CA LEU A 155 5.24 -0.17 9.24
C LEU A 155 6.30 -0.98 8.48
N LEU A 156 6.99 -1.84 9.20
CA LEU A 156 7.96 -2.77 8.62
C LEU A 156 7.26 -4.04 8.13
N THR A 157 7.67 -4.52 6.96
CA THR A 157 7.20 -5.79 6.39
C THR A 157 8.38 -6.73 6.17
N VAL A 158 8.12 -8.03 6.27
CA VAL A 158 9.12 -9.09 6.03
C VAL A 158 8.47 -10.15 5.15
N GLY A 159 9.20 -10.61 4.13
CA GLY A 159 8.74 -11.67 3.26
C GLY A 159 8.96 -13.04 3.91
N CYS A 160 7.96 -13.92 3.79
CA CYS A 160 8.07 -15.33 4.14
C CYS A 160 7.50 -16.14 2.97
N ASP A 161 8.38 -16.83 2.25
CA ASP A 161 8.00 -17.59 1.07
C ASP A 161 7.82 -19.08 1.41
N GLY A 162 6.86 -19.71 0.73
CA GLY A 162 6.58 -21.15 0.85
C GLY A 162 7.53 -22.01 0.00
N PRO A 163 7.41 -23.35 0.09
CA PRO A 163 6.32 -24.08 0.75
C PRO A 163 6.51 -24.30 2.26
N ASP A 164 7.73 -24.18 2.78
CA ASP A 164 8.04 -24.55 4.17
C ASP A 164 7.88 -23.38 5.18
N TYR A 165 7.71 -22.15 4.69
CA TYR A 165 7.44 -20.93 5.46
C TYR A 165 8.38 -20.75 6.67
N ASP A 166 9.65 -20.46 6.41
CA ASP A 166 10.60 -20.08 7.47
C ASP A 166 10.23 -18.70 8.05
N LEU A 167 9.82 -18.69 9.33
CA LEU A 167 9.42 -17.48 10.06
C LEU A 167 10.57 -16.87 10.87
N THR A 168 11.79 -17.40 10.79
CA THR A 168 12.92 -16.98 11.62
C THR A 168 13.16 -15.46 11.54
N ALA A 169 13.14 -14.89 10.34
CA ALA A 169 13.33 -13.44 10.14
C ALA A 169 12.21 -12.61 10.79
N ALA A 170 10.96 -13.08 10.69
CA ALA A 170 9.82 -12.42 11.31
C ALA A 170 9.89 -12.49 12.84
N GLU A 171 10.24 -13.64 13.41
CA GLU A 171 10.41 -13.80 14.86
C GLU A 171 11.53 -12.90 15.40
N GLN A 172 12.65 -12.79 14.69
CA GLN A 172 13.75 -11.90 15.06
C GLN A 172 13.29 -10.44 15.09
N LEU A 173 12.54 -10.00 14.07
CA LEU A 173 11.99 -8.64 14.02
C LEU A 173 10.99 -8.38 15.14
N CYS A 174 10.12 -9.34 15.47
CA CYS A 174 9.20 -9.22 16.60
C CYS A 174 9.95 -9.08 17.93
N ARG A 175 10.95 -9.94 18.19
CA ARG A 175 11.76 -9.86 19.42
C ARG A 175 12.52 -8.55 19.52
N TRP A 176 13.07 -8.06 18.40
CA TRP A 176 13.73 -6.76 18.36
C TRP A 176 12.77 -5.61 18.66
N ARG A 177 11.58 -5.60 18.03
CA ARG A 177 10.53 -4.59 18.27
C ARG A 177 10.08 -4.58 19.72
N ASP A 178 9.84 -5.75 20.32
CA ASP A 178 9.30 -5.86 21.68
C ASP A 178 10.36 -5.57 22.77
N GLY A 179 11.65 -5.54 22.40
CA GLY A 179 12.76 -5.20 23.28
C GLY A 179 13.19 -3.73 23.27
N HIS A 180 12.55 -2.89 22.46
CA HIS A 180 12.80 -1.45 22.32
C HIS A 180 11.52 -0.65 22.56
#